data_AF-A0A0L9Y470-F1
#
_entry.id   AF-A0A0L9Y470-F1
#
_cell.length_a   1.000
_cell.length_b   1.000
_cell.length_c   1.000
_cell.angle_alpha   90.00
_cell.angle_beta   90.00
_cell.angle_gamma   90.00
#
_symmetry.space_group_name_H-M   'P 1'
#
loop_
_entity.id
_entity.type
_entity.pdbx_description
1 polymer ?
#
loop_
_entity_poly.entity_id
_entity_poly.type
_entity_poly.pdbx_seq_one_letter_code
_entity_poly.pdbx_strand_id
1 'polypeptide(L)'
;MLKNMFNFKKICFVFLLFFTMSIIIFQFTACQTLNEKHLNGIVKEMEDKQVPFFTELAYASKDRVIFYGTIGLIVYDVSNKQIHKAINLKDINMNHIQGDEVTIFKVKEDGSEILIFNDSDHNNAYLYNIENDKLSKSDISNFNDEYKGPHYFEDEYNKVDYYNHEYIKKYGDMELLDYAHIDENNMCYLICPSEIGGAKGLSNLKIIIVNKDSNEDEVYEIF
;
A
#
# COMPACT_ATOMS: atom_id res chain seq x y z
N MET A 1 6.01 -61.23 18.84
CA MET A 1 5.17 -60.71 17.73
C MET A 1 4.54 -59.35 18.04
N LEU A 2 3.89 -59.14 19.20
CA LEU A 2 3.25 -57.85 19.57
C LEU A 2 4.19 -56.62 19.59
N LYS A 3 5.44 -56.76 20.07
CA LYS A 3 6.39 -55.63 20.20
C LYS A 3 6.81 -55.03 18.84
N ASN A 4 6.94 -55.87 17.80
CA ASN A 4 7.25 -55.43 16.44
C ASN A 4 6.08 -54.72 15.77
N MET A 5 4.84 -55.16 16.02
CA MET A 5 3.63 -54.47 15.52
C MET A 5 3.46 -53.09 16.17
N PHE A 6 3.79 -52.95 17.46
CA PHE A 6 3.72 -51.65 18.15
C PHE A 6 4.77 -50.65 17.65
N ASN A 7 6.00 -51.13 17.38
CA ASN A 7 7.04 -50.32 16.76
C ASN A 7 6.70 -49.93 15.31
N PHE A 8 6.11 -50.83 14.54
CA PHE A 8 5.67 -50.54 13.17
C PHE A 8 4.57 -49.47 13.13
N LYS A 9 3.57 -49.56 14.03
CA LYS A 9 2.53 -48.52 14.16
C LYS A 9 3.09 -47.15 14.56
N LYS A 10 4.08 -47.11 15.47
CA LYS A 10 4.77 -45.87 15.85
C LYS A 10 5.55 -45.27 14.68
N ILE A 11 6.26 -46.10 13.92
CA ILE A 11 7.00 -45.68 12.73
C ILE A 11 6.04 -45.12 11.67
N CYS A 12 4.94 -45.81 11.38
CA CYS A 12 3.90 -45.31 10.46
C CYS A 12 3.29 -43.99 10.92
N PHE A 13 3.04 -43.82 12.22
CA PHE A 13 2.51 -42.57 12.77
C PHE A 13 3.51 -41.40 12.64
N VAL A 14 4.79 -41.65 12.90
CA VAL A 14 5.86 -40.66 12.70
C VAL A 14 6.00 -40.28 11.22
N PHE A 15 5.96 -41.25 10.30
CA PHE A 15 5.94 -40.97 8.86
C PHE A 15 4.72 -40.17 8.42
N LEU A 16 3.54 -40.46 8.98
CA LEU A 16 2.32 -39.69 8.71
C LEU A 16 2.48 -38.23 9.15
N LEU A 17 3.01 -37.99 10.35
CA LEU A 17 3.27 -36.63 10.86
C LEU A 17 4.25 -35.88 9.96
N PHE A 18 5.39 -36.49 9.62
CA PHE A 18 6.35 -35.88 8.70
C PHE A 18 5.74 -35.59 7.33
N PHE A 19 4.93 -36.51 6.79
CA PHE A 19 4.26 -36.31 5.52
C PHE A 19 3.25 -35.15 5.57
N THR A 20 2.44 -35.06 6.63
CA THR A 20 1.50 -33.93 6.81
C THR A 20 2.22 -32.60 6.98
N MET A 21 3.33 -32.56 7.73
CA MET A 21 4.12 -31.35 7.91
C MET A 21 4.75 -30.89 6.59
N SER A 22 5.27 -31.83 5.79
CA SER A 22 5.82 -31.52 4.46
C SER A 22 4.76 -30.98 3.50
N ILE A 23 3.52 -31.50 3.53
CA ILE A 23 2.41 -30.95 2.74
C ILE A 23 2.09 -29.52 3.16
N ILE A 24 1.99 -29.26 4.48
CA ILE A 24 1.70 -27.93 5.01
C ILE A 24 2.79 -26.93 4.60
N ILE A 25 4.06 -27.30 4.76
CA ILE A 25 5.20 -26.46 4.34
C ILE A 25 5.13 -26.17 2.84
N PHE A 26 4.90 -27.19 2.02
CA PHE A 26 4.80 -27.01 0.57
C PHE A 26 3.65 -26.09 0.17
N GLN A 27 2.46 -26.29 0.75
CA GLN A 27 1.29 -25.42 0.50
C GLN A 27 1.57 -23.97 0.91
N PHE A 28 2.19 -23.79 2.08
CA PHE A 28 2.55 -22.47 2.58
C PHE A 28 3.54 -21.76 1.65
N THR A 29 4.63 -22.43 1.25
CA THR A 29 5.61 -21.88 0.31
C THR A 29 4.98 -21.56 -1.04
N ALA A 30 4.16 -22.45 -1.59
CA ALA A 30 3.48 -22.21 -2.87
C ALA A 30 2.55 -20.99 -2.80
N CYS A 31 1.82 -20.82 -1.68
CA CYS A 31 0.97 -19.66 -1.48
C CYS A 31 1.78 -18.36 -1.37
N GLN A 32 2.92 -18.38 -0.66
CA GLN A 32 3.82 -17.23 -0.58
C GLN A 32 4.35 -16.82 -1.96
N THR A 33 4.84 -17.78 -2.75
CA THR A 33 5.34 -17.52 -4.11
C THR A 33 4.24 -16.96 -5.03
N LEU A 34 3.00 -17.45 -4.90
CA LEU A 34 1.88 -16.94 -5.68
C LEU A 34 1.54 -15.49 -5.30
N ASN A 35 1.50 -15.18 -4.00
CA ASN A 35 1.26 -13.83 -3.50
C ASN A 35 2.36 -12.86 -3.93
N GLU A 36 3.62 -13.27 -3.85
CA GLU A 36 4.76 -12.47 -4.32
C GLU A 36 4.68 -12.21 -5.83
N LYS A 37 4.33 -13.22 -6.64
CA LYS A 37 4.13 -13.04 -8.08
C LYS A 37 2.98 -12.08 -8.38
N HIS A 38 1.87 -12.18 -7.63
CA HIS A 38 0.73 -11.29 -7.80
C HIS A 38 1.10 -9.84 -7.44
N LEU A 39 1.74 -9.66 -6.29
CA LEU A 39 2.28 -8.37 -5.84
C LEU A 39 3.20 -7.74 -6.89
N ASN A 40 4.22 -8.49 -7.33
CA ASN A 40 5.19 -8.01 -8.32
C ASN A 40 4.52 -7.67 -9.66
N GLY A 41 3.44 -8.38 -10.03
CA GLY A 41 2.66 -8.07 -11.22
C GLY A 41 1.96 -6.70 -11.14
N ILE A 42 1.32 -6.41 -10.00
CA ILE A 42 0.66 -5.12 -9.76
C ILE A 42 1.68 -3.99 -9.72
N VAL A 43 2.75 -4.19 -8.93
CA VAL A 43 3.86 -3.23 -8.80
C VAL A 43 4.45 -2.91 -10.17
N LYS A 44 4.73 -3.94 -10.99
CA LYS A 44 5.27 -3.72 -12.33
C LYS A 44 4.30 -3.00 -13.26
N GLU A 45 3.01 -3.30 -13.17
CA GLU A 45 2.02 -2.58 -13.98
C GLU A 45 1.92 -1.10 -13.57
N MET A 46 2.00 -0.81 -12.27
CA MET A 46 2.05 0.57 -11.77
C MET A 46 3.31 1.29 -12.27
N GLU A 47 4.48 0.71 -12.07
CA GLU A 47 5.76 1.25 -12.56
C GLU A 47 5.69 1.55 -14.08
N ASP A 48 5.13 0.66 -14.88
CA ASP A 48 5.15 0.81 -16.34
C ASP A 48 4.04 1.72 -16.89
N LYS A 49 2.89 1.84 -16.19
CA LYS A 49 1.66 2.39 -16.81
C LYS A 49 0.86 3.37 -15.96
N GLN A 50 1.07 3.43 -14.65
CA GLN A 50 0.32 4.37 -13.81
C GLN A 50 0.67 5.81 -14.21
N VAL A 51 -0.33 6.67 -14.33
CA VAL A 51 -0.09 8.07 -14.66
C VAL A 51 0.28 8.80 -13.37
N PRO A 52 1.43 9.51 -13.31
CA PRO A 52 1.89 10.15 -12.07
C PRO A 52 0.86 11.09 -11.44
N PHE A 53 0.24 11.96 -12.23
CA PHE A 53 -0.78 12.93 -11.77
C PHE A 53 -2.04 12.31 -11.15
N PHE A 54 -2.26 11.01 -11.32
CA PHE A 54 -3.37 10.29 -10.70
C PHE A 54 -2.85 9.32 -9.64
N THR A 55 -1.82 9.74 -8.90
CA THR A 55 -1.21 8.98 -7.81
C THR A 55 -1.22 9.85 -6.55
N GLU A 56 -1.92 9.38 -5.52
CA GLU A 56 -2.25 10.17 -4.33
C GLU A 56 -1.96 9.37 -3.05
N LEU A 57 -1.68 10.07 -1.95
CA LEU A 57 -1.49 9.49 -0.63
C LEU A 57 -2.84 9.29 0.06
N ALA A 58 -3.12 8.06 0.47
CA ALA A 58 -4.24 7.75 1.35
C ALA A 58 -3.86 7.88 2.84
N TYR A 59 -2.60 7.61 3.19
CA TYR A 59 -2.13 7.58 4.58
C TYR A 59 -0.61 7.68 4.66
N ALA A 60 -0.10 8.32 5.72
CA ALA A 60 1.31 8.31 6.05
C ALA A 60 1.51 8.27 7.57
N SER A 61 2.48 7.47 8.01
CA SER A 61 2.90 7.33 9.40
C SER A 61 4.40 7.00 9.44
N LYS A 62 4.95 6.86 10.65
CA LYS A 62 6.34 6.40 10.83
C LYS A 62 6.57 4.95 10.39
N ASP A 63 5.50 4.14 10.37
CA ASP A 63 5.61 2.70 10.10
C ASP A 63 5.22 2.34 8.66
N ARG A 64 4.28 3.10 8.06
CA ARG A 64 3.79 2.83 6.71
C ARG A 64 3.32 4.07 5.97
N VAL A 65 3.37 3.98 4.65
CA VAL A 65 2.76 4.91 3.71
C VAL A 65 1.84 4.14 2.78
N ILE A 66 0.65 4.68 2.52
CA ILE A 66 -0.33 4.09 1.61
C ILE A 66 -0.61 5.10 0.51
N PHE A 67 -0.44 4.68 -0.74
CA PHE A 67 -0.76 5.49 -1.90
C PHE A 67 -1.49 4.65 -2.94
N TYR A 68 -2.26 5.32 -3.80
CA TYR A 68 -3.06 4.67 -4.82
C TYR A 68 -2.99 5.41 -6.13
N GLY A 69 -3.42 4.73 -7.20
CA GLY A 69 -3.75 5.36 -8.47
C GLY A 69 -4.83 4.57 -9.21
N THR A 70 -4.93 4.73 -10.53
CA THR A 70 -5.91 3.98 -11.36
C THR A 70 -5.59 2.49 -11.50
N ILE A 71 -4.37 2.06 -11.22
CA ILE A 71 -3.98 0.65 -11.41
C ILE A 71 -4.07 -0.10 -10.09
N GLY A 72 -3.46 0.43 -9.05
CA GLY A 72 -3.40 -0.26 -7.77
C GLY A 72 -3.27 0.67 -6.59
N LEU A 73 -3.45 0.07 -5.42
CA LEU A 73 -3.15 0.65 -4.13
C LEU A 73 -1.93 -0.08 -3.56
N ILE A 74 -0.94 0.66 -3.08
CA ILE A 74 0.30 0.16 -2.51
C ILE A 74 0.35 0.49 -1.02
N VAL A 75 0.75 -0.49 -0.22
CA VAL A 75 1.17 -0.29 1.18
C VAL A 75 2.67 -0.45 1.24
N TYR A 76 3.39 0.62 1.54
CA TYR A 76 4.83 0.65 1.74
C TYR A 76 5.17 0.55 3.22
N ASP A 77 6.05 -0.37 3.58
CA ASP A 77 6.59 -0.52 4.93
C ASP A 77 7.86 0.31 5.06
N VAL A 78 7.77 1.38 5.85
CA VAL A 78 8.84 2.36 6.04
C VAL A 78 10.01 1.73 6.78
N SER A 79 9.74 0.91 7.80
CA SER A 79 10.76 0.28 8.62
C SER A 79 11.60 -0.72 7.83
N ASN A 80 10.94 -1.53 7.00
CA ASN A 80 11.60 -2.56 6.18
C ASN A 80 11.99 -2.08 4.78
N LYS A 81 11.65 -0.83 4.42
CA LYS A 81 11.98 -0.19 3.14
C LYS A 81 11.54 -0.99 1.92
N GLN A 82 10.32 -1.53 1.97
CA GLN A 82 9.80 -2.38 0.90
C GLN A 82 8.30 -2.20 0.72
N ILE A 83 7.81 -2.50 -0.48
CA ILE A 83 6.39 -2.66 -0.72
C ILE A 83 5.90 -3.89 0.05
N HIS A 84 5.00 -3.67 1.00
CA HIS A 84 4.43 -4.72 1.85
C HIS A 84 3.23 -5.40 1.21
N LYS A 85 2.32 -4.60 0.61
CA LYS A 85 1.08 -5.07 -0.03
C LYS A 85 0.73 -4.26 -1.26
N ALA A 86 -0.04 -4.89 -2.15
CA ALA A 86 -0.69 -4.22 -3.26
C ALA A 86 -2.07 -4.79 -3.54
N ILE A 87 -3.01 -3.95 -3.97
CA ILE A 87 -4.32 -4.35 -4.48
C ILE A 87 -4.43 -3.90 -5.93
N ASN A 88 -4.87 -4.79 -6.82
CA ASN A 88 -5.27 -4.40 -8.17
C ASN A 88 -6.67 -3.78 -8.12
N LEU A 89 -6.75 -2.47 -8.33
CA LEU A 89 -8.01 -1.73 -8.22
C LEU A 89 -8.92 -1.98 -9.42
N LYS A 90 -8.35 -2.30 -10.59
CA LYS A 90 -9.12 -2.63 -11.80
C LYS A 90 -9.90 -3.93 -11.63
N ASP A 91 -9.29 -4.93 -10.99
CA ASP A 91 -9.90 -6.26 -10.81
C ASP A 91 -11.19 -6.21 -9.96
N ILE A 92 -11.33 -5.15 -9.15
CA ILE A 92 -12.50 -4.94 -8.28
C ILE A 92 -13.37 -3.75 -8.70
N ASN A 93 -13.09 -3.13 -9.86
CA ASN A 93 -13.76 -1.94 -10.38
C ASN A 93 -13.76 -0.75 -9.40
N MET A 94 -12.63 -0.56 -8.70
CA MET A 94 -12.39 0.53 -7.76
C MET A 94 -11.26 1.43 -8.26
N ASN A 95 -11.25 1.74 -9.55
CA ASN A 95 -10.15 2.44 -10.24
C ASN A 95 -10.57 3.78 -10.88
N HIS A 96 -11.61 4.42 -10.35
CA HIS A 96 -12.14 5.68 -10.86
C HIS A 96 -11.54 6.84 -10.06
N ILE A 97 -10.95 7.84 -10.74
CA ILE A 97 -10.29 8.97 -10.06
C ILE A 97 -10.97 10.31 -10.36
N GLN A 98 -11.58 10.45 -11.55
CA GLN A 98 -12.24 11.68 -11.96
C GLN A 98 -13.38 11.38 -12.94
N GLY A 99 -14.43 12.21 -12.92
CA GLY A 99 -15.59 12.10 -13.81
C GLY A 99 -16.89 11.96 -13.04
N ASP A 100 -17.83 11.18 -13.60
CA ASP A 100 -19.15 10.92 -13.02
C ASP A 100 -19.12 9.95 -11.83
N GLU A 101 -18.01 9.23 -11.66
CA GLU A 101 -17.77 8.27 -10.58
C GLU A 101 -16.32 8.41 -10.09
N VAL A 102 -16.12 8.36 -8.78
CA VAL A 102 -14.81 8.42 -8.12
C VAL A 102 -14.73 7.36 -7.01
N THR A 103 -13.63 6.61 -6.98
CA THR A 103 -13.30 5.71 -5.89
C THR A 103 -12.83 6.51 -4.69
N ILE A 104 -13.49 6.31 -3.56
CA ILE A 104 -13.12 6.87 -2.27
C ILE A 104 -12.33 5.83 -1.47
N PHE A 105 -11.21 6.28 -0.91
CA PHE A 105 -10.37 5.52 0.01
C PHE A 105 -10.45 6.16 1.40
N LYS A 106 -10.88 5.39 2.39
CA LYS A 106 -10.82 5.80 3.80
C LYS A 106 -9.92 4.84 4.55
N VAL A 107 -8.94 5.38 5.27
CA VAL A 107 -8.00 4.56 6.05
C VAL A 107 -8.35 4.71 7.53
N LYS A 108 -8.15 3.68 8.34
CA LYS A 108 -8.22 3.82 9.80
C LYS A 108 -7.07 4.67 10.33
N GLU A 109 -7.26 5.33 11.47
CA GLU A 109 -6.25 6.18 12.11
C GLU A 109 -4.95 5.44 12.42
N ASP A 110 -5.00 4.13 12.70
CA ASP A 110 -3.84 3.27 12.91
C ASP A 110 -3.23 2.70 11.61
N GLY A 111 -3.83 3.00 10.45
CA GLY A 111 -3.39 2.52 9.15
C GLY A 111 -3.58 1.01 8.95
N SER A 112 -4.42 0.32 9.74
CA SER A 112 -4.60 -1.14 9.69
C SER A 112 -5.60 -1.61 8.63
N GLU A 113 -6.59 -0.79 8.30
CA GLU A 113 -7.67 -1.12 7.38
C GLU A 113 -7.99 0.02 6.42
N ILE A 114 -8.45 -0.34 5.22
CA ILE A 114 -8.85 0.59 4.18
C ILE A 114 -10.27 0.24 3.71
N LEU A 115 -11.20 1.17 3.85
CA LEU A 115 -12.49 1.10 3.19
C LEU A 115 -12.38 1.69 1.78
N ILE A 116 -12.88 0.95 0.79
CA ILE A 116 -12.82 1.29 -0.63
C ILE A 116 -14.23 1.19 -1.20
N PHE A 117 -14.74 2.25 -1.79
CA PHE A 117 -16.06 2.28 -2.43
C PHE A 117 -16.13 3.37 -3.50
N ASN A 118 -17.03 3.23 -4.46
CA ASN A 118 -17.32 4.30 -5.40
C ASN A 118 -18.38 5.23 -4.81
N ASP A 119 -18.21 6.53 -4.98
CA ASP A 119 -19.19 7.55 -4.55
C ASP A 119 -20.57 7.37 -5.19
N SER A 120 -20.62 6.77 -6.38
CA SER A 120 -21.85 6.48 -7.11
C SER A 120 -22.63 5.27 -6.53
N ASP A 121 -21.96 4.35 -5.82
CA ASP A 121 -22.55 3.11 -5.28
C ASP A 121 -22.04 2.76 -3.88
N HIS A 122 -22.73 3.31 -2.88
CA HIS A 122 -22.42 3.11 -1.46
C HIS A 122 -22.74 1.69 -0.95
N ASN A 123 -23.44 0.85 -1.72
CA ASN A 123 -23.72 -0.53 -1.32
C ASN A 123 -22.61 -1.49 -1.75
N ASN A 124 -21.70 -1.03 -2.61
CA ASN A 124 -20.60 -1.81 -3.15
C ASN A 124 -19.27 -1.37 -2.53
N ALA A 125 -19.12 -1.61 -1.23
CA ALA A 125 -17.89 -1.29 -0.50
C ALA A 125 -17.06 -2.55 -0.17
N TYR A 126 -15.74 -2.35 -0.10
CA TYR A 126 -14.79 -3.32 0.35
C TYR A 126 -14.03 -2.79 1.57
N LEU A 127 -13.77 -3.68 2.54
CA LEU A 127 -12.82 -3.45 3.62
C LEU A 127 -11.59 -4.33 3.37
N TYR A 128 -10.44 -3.69 3.22
CA TYR A 128 -9.14 -4.34 3.14
C TYR A 128 -8.48 -4.31 4.51
N ASN A 129 -8.18 -5.49 5.05
CA ASN A 129 -7.36 -5.63 6.24
C ASN A 129 -5.92 -5.92 5.81
N ILE A 130 -5.00 -4.99 6.11
CA ILE A 130 -3.63 -5.01 5.60
C ILE A 130 -2.83 -6.16 6.20
N GLU A 131 -2.91 -6.35 7.51
CA GLU A 131 -2.14 -7.37 8.24
C GLU A 131 -2.47 -8.79 7.78
N ASN A 132 -3.75 -9.04 7.51
CA ASN A 132 -4.23 -10.34 7.07
C ASN A 132 -4.28 -10.48 5.54
N ASP A 133 -3.92 -9.44 4.79
CA ASP A 133 -3.99 -9.39 3.33
C ASP A 133 -5.35 -9.82 2.78
N LYS A 134 -6.42 -9.29 3.37
CA LYS A 134 -7.78 -9.78 3.13
C LYS A 134 -8.69 -8.65 2.69
N LEU A 135 -9.22 -8.77 1.49
CA LEU A 135 -10.30 -7.94 0.98
C LEU A 135 -11.65 -8.63 1.22
N SER A 136 -12.62 -7.91 1.78
CA SER A 136 -13.96 -8.44 2.05
C SER A 136 -15.03 -7.39 1.76
N LYS A 137 -16.24 -7.83 1.43
CA LYS A 137 -17.39 -6.92 1.33
C LYS A 137 -17.71 -6.32 2.70
N SER A 138 -18.02 -5.04 2.72
CA SER A 138 -18.38 -4.33 3.95
C SER A 138 -19.53 -3.35 3.69
N ASP A 139 -20.15 -2.90 4.77
CA ASP A 139 -21.02 -1.73 4.80
C ASP A 139 -20.18 -0.52 5.25
N ILE A 140 -20.37 0.62 4.58
CA ILE A 140 -19.65 1.88 4.88
C ILE A 140 -19.94 2.34 6.31
N SER A 141 -21.15 2.12 6.82
CA SER A 141 -21.58 2.56 8.15
C SER A 141 -20.84 1.88 9.30
N ASN A 142 -20.17 0.75 9.03
CA ASN A 142 -19.36 0.05 10.01
C ASN A 142 -17.93 0.62 10.13
N PHE A 143 -17.55 1.54 9.25
CA PHE A 143 -16.22 2.14 9.28
C PHE A 143 -16.17 3.32 10.25
N ASN A 144 -15.28 3.21 11.22
CA ASN A 144 -15.06 4.16 12.29
C ASN A 144 -13.57 4.49 12.40
N ASP A 145 -13.26 5.50 13.23
CA ASP A 145 -11.88 5.91 13.52
C ASP A 145 -11.08 6.23 12.25
N GLU A 146 -11.73 6.97 11.34
CA GLU A 146 -11.17 7.36 10.06
C GLU A 146 -9.97 8.27 10.26
N TYR A 147 -8.85 7.91 9.63
CA TYR A 147 -7.72 8.78 9.41
C TYR A 147 -8.24 10.00 8.67
N LYS A 148 -8.18 11.11 9.38
CA LYS A 148 -8.70 12.40 8.97
C LYS A 148 -8.05 12.92 7.69
N GLY A 149 -6.89 12.39 7.32
CA GLY A 149 -6.29 12.58 6.02
C GLY A 149 -5.02 13.43 6.10
N PRO A 150 -4.25 13.43 5.01
CA PRO A 150 -2.96 14.10 4.93
C PRO A 150 -3.02 15.63 5.04
N HIS A 151 -4.21 16.22 4.84
CA HIS A 151 -4.42 17.67 4.67
C HIS A 151 -5.14 18.35 5.84
N TYR A 152 -5.12 17.78 7.06
CA TYR A 152 -5.92 18.27 8.20
C TYR A 152 -5.49 19.61 8.82
N PHE A 153 -4.65 20.38 8.13
CA PHE A 153 -4.41 21.78 8.42
C PHE A 153 -4.96 22.63 7.25
N GLU A 154 -6.25 22.96 7.32
CA GLU A 154 -6.97 23.78 6.32
C GLU A 154 -6.28 25.14 6.03
N ASP A 155 -5.42 25.62 6.94
CA ASP A 155 -4.68 26.89 6.79
C ASP A 155 -3.34 26.77 6.04
N GLU A 156 -2.81 25.56 5.82
CA GLU A 156 -1.55 25.32 5.09
C GLU A 156 -1.75 24.84 3.67
N TYR A 157 -2.84 24.12 3.36
CA TYR A 157 -3.09 23.58 2.01
C TYR A 157 -3.12 24.67 0.91
N ASN A 158 -3.65 25.85 1.23
CA ASN A 158 -3.68 27.01 0.33
C ASN A 158 -2.35 27.80 0.26
N LYS A 159 -1.34 27.41 1.06
CA LYS A 159 -0.01 28.04 1.08
C LYS A 159 1.08 27.17 0.44
N VAL A 160 0.79 25.90 0.16
CA VAL A 160 1.75 25.00 -0.48
C VAL A 160 1.77 25.30 -1.97
N ASP A 161 2.84 25.95 -2.43
CA ASP A 161 3.14 26.04 -3.86
C ASP A 161 3.58 24.66 -4.34
N TYR A 162 2.63 23.89 -4.89
CA TYR A 162 2.82 22.53 -5.40
C TYR A 162 4.00 22.43 -6.38
N TYR A 163 4.33 23.53 -7.04
CA TYR A 163 5.37 23.62 -8.06
C TYR A 163 6.74 24.03 -7.48
N ASN A 164 6.83 24.32 -6.18
CA ASN A 164 7.99 25.02 -5.62
C ASN A 164 8.34 24.63 -4.18
N HIS A 165 8.10 23.37 -3.81
CA HIS A 165 8.43 22.88 -2.48
C HIS A 165 9.96 22.86 -2.27
N GLU A 166 10.49 23.79 -1.46
CA GLU A 166 11.94 23.93 -1.26
C GLU A 166 12.63 22.62 -0.84
N TYR A 167 11.89 21.79 -0.09
CA TYR A 167 12.39 20.51 0.40
C TYR A 167 12.67 19.48 -0.72
N ILE A 168 12.03 19.58 -1.89
CA ILE A 168 12.26 18.60 -2.97
C ILE A 168 13.32 19.05 -3.97
N LYS A 169 13.64 20.35 -4.04
CA LYS A 169 14.62 20.92 -4.98
C LYS A 169 16.02 20.30 -4.86
N LYS A 170 16.38 19.81 -3.67
CA LYS A 170 17.69 19.16 -3.43
C LYS A 170 17.81 17.78 -4.08
N TYR A 171 16.72 17.17 -4.54
CA TYR A 171 16.72 15.86 -5.19
C TYR A 171 16.76 15.92 -6.72
N GLY A 172 17.05 17.10 -7.29
CA GLY A 172 17.14 17.30 -8.72
C GLY A 172 15.80 17.65 -9.35
N ASP A 173 15.64 17.27 -10.62
CA ASP A 173 14.42 17.54 -11.41
C ASP A 173 13.32 16.53 -11.03
N MET A 174 12.70 16.78 -9.88
CA MET A 174 11.59 16.00 -9.32
C MET A 174 10.32 16.85 -9.24
N GLU A 175 9.18 16.20 -9.46
CA GLU A 175 7.83 16.74 -9.26
C GLU A 175 7.19 16.19 -8.00
N LEU A 176 6.45 17.04 -7.29
CA LEU A 176 5.59 16.64 -6.18
C LEU A 176 4.31 16.03 -6.74
N LEU A 177 4.03 14.79 -6.35
CA LEU A 177 2.77 14.12 -6.66
C LEU A 177 1.73 14.33 -5.58
N ASP A 178 2.14 14.23 -4.30
CA ASP A 178 1.29 14.50 -3.14
C ASP A 178 2.14 14.61 -1.85
N TYR A 179 1.56 15.10 -0.76
CA TYR A 179 2.20 15.18 0.55
C TYR A 179 1.22 14.92 1.71
N ALA A 180 1.76 14.48 2.84
CA ALA A 180 1.01 14.16 4.04
C ALA A 180 1.76 14.53 5.32
N HIS A 181 1.05 14.98 6.36
CA HIS A 181 1.62 15.04 7.71
C HIS A 181 1.68 13.64 8.32
N ILE A 182 2.82 13.27 8.89
CA ILE A 182 2.97 12.09 9.76
C ILE A 182 2.69 12.48 11.22
N ASP A 183 3.23 13.62 11.64
CA ASP A 183 2.96 14.28 12.92
C ASP A 183 3.24 15.79 12.79
N GLU A 184 3.33 16.52 13.90
CA GLU A 184 3.60 17.97 13.92
C GLU A 184 4.91 18.34 13.19
N ASN A 185 5.90 17.46 13.25
CA ASN A 185 7.26 17.75 12.80
C ASN A 185 7.65 16.98 11.55
N ASN A 186 6.99 15.86 11.25
CA ASN A 186 7.37 14.96 10.16
C ASN A 186 6.35 15.03 9.01
N MET A 187 6.88 15.20 7.80
CA MET A 187 6.11 15.22 6.55
C MET A 187 6.53 14.07 5.65
N CYS A 188 5.57 13.48 4.94
CA CYS A 188 5.79 12.55 3.85
C CYS A 188 5.52 13.27 2.52
N TYR A 189 6.42 13.11 1.56
CA TYR A 189 6.26 13.59 0.18
C TYR A 189 6.34 12.40 -0.77
N LEU A 190 5.39 12.34 -1.70
CA LEU A 190 5.41 11.42 -2.82
C LEU A 190 5.92 12.19 -4.04
N ILE A 191 7.05 11.77 -4.61
CA ILE A 191 7.68 12.50 -5.72
C ILE A 191 8.08 11.57 -6.86
N CYS A 192 8.12 12.09 -8.08
CA CYS A 192 8.62 11.38 -9.25
C CYS A 192 9.54 12.29 -10.10
N PRO A 193 10.32 11.76 -11.04
CA PRO A 193 11.09 12.60 -11.96
C PRO A 193 10.17 13.49 -12.80
N SER A 194 10.54 14.76 -12.99
CA SER A 194 9.74 15.75 -13.74
C SER A 194 9.56 15.37 -15.22
N GLU A 195 10.50 14.62 -15.81
CA GLU A 195 10.39 14.15 -17.19
C GLU A 195 9.19 13.20 -17.42
N ILE A 196 8.66 12.61 -16.35
CA ILE A 196 7.51 11.70 -16.39
C ILE A 196 6.20 12.45 -16.11
N GLY A 197 6.24 13.74 -15.74
CA GLY A 197 5.13 14.64 -15.36
C GLY A 197 4.04 14.87 -16.43
N GLY A 198 3.42 13.79 -16.90
CA GLY A 198 2.46 13.76 -18.02
C GLY A 198 2.59 12.51 -18.92
N ALA A 199 3.66 11.71 -18.75
CA ALA A 199 3.85 10.42 -19.38
C ALA A 199 3.21 9.28 -18.56
N LYS A 200 3.13 8.07 -19.14
CA LYS A 200 2.70 6.87 -18.41
C LYS A 200 3.90 6.22 -17.71
N GLY A 201 3.67 5.74 -16.49
CA GLY A 201 4.66 5.03 -15.67
C GLY A 201 5.04 5.83 -14.42
N LEU A 202 5.55 5.13 -13.42
CA LEU A 202 6.02 5.65 -12.14
C LEU A 202 7.49 5.27 -11.86
N SER A 203 8.29 5.02 -12.90
CA SER A 203 9.71 4.70 -12.72
C SER A 203 10.42 5.76 -11.86
N ASN A 204 11.23 5.33 -10.89
CA ASN A 204 11.91 6.19 -9.92
C ASN A 204 10.97 7.00 -9.01
N LEU A 205 9.76 6.49 -8.74
CA LEU A 205 8.91 7.03 -7.68
C LEU A 205 9.64 6.94 -6.34
N LYS A 206 9.60 8.02 -5.56
CA LYS A 206 10.21 8.08 -4.23
C LYS A 206 9.22 8.58 -3.20
N ILE A 207 9.37 8.04 -2.00
CA ILE A 207 8.83 8.64 -0.78
C ILE A 207 9.97 9.38 -0.09
N ILE A 208 9.71 10.59 0.39
CA ILE A 208 10.62 11.35 1.24
C ILE A 208 9.93 11.63 2.55
N ILE A 209 10.56 11.27 3.66
CA ILE A 209 10.11 11.68 4.99
C ILE A 209 11.06 12.77 5.49
N VAL A 210 10.53 13.96 5.80
CA VAL A 210 11.31 15.11 6.25
C VAL A 210 10.89 15.52 7.64
N ASN A 211 11.86 15.71 8.53
CA ASN A 211 11.66 16.37 9.81
C ASN A 211 11.86 17.89 9.64
N LYS A 212 10.80 18.67 9.84
CA LYS A 212 10.79 20.14 9.68
C LYS A 212 11.73 20.85 10.66
N ASP A 213 11.93 20.30 11.86
CA ASP A 213 12.74 20.92 12.92
C ASP A 213 14.24 20.72 12.71
N SER A 214 14.66 19.48 12.41
CA SER A 214 16.07 19.16 12.16
C SER A 214 16.51 19.42 10.73
N ASN A 215 15.56 19.57 9.80
CA ASN A 215 15.79 19.62 8.35
C ASN A 215 16.51 18.36 7.82
N GLU A 216 16.40 17.24 8.54
CA GLU A 216 16.86 15.92 8.12
C GLU A 216 15.77 15.21 7.31
N ASP A 217 16.20 14.37 6.40
CA ASP A 217 15.33 13.61 5.51
C ASP A 217 15.77 12.15 5.37
N GLU A 218 14.79 11.30 5.13
CA GLU A 218 14.99 9.93 4.65
C GLU A 218 14.30 9.75 3.30
N VAL A 219 15.02 9.14 2.36
CA VAL A 219 14.55 8.86 1.00
C VAL A 219 14.35 7.36 0.82
N TYR A 220 13.21 7.01 0.25
CA TYR A 220 12.79 5.64 -0.03
C TYR A 220 12.48 5.49 -1.51
N GLU A 221 13.24 4.65 -2.21
CA GLU A 221 12.99 4.31 -3.61
C GLU A 221 11.95 3.20 -3.69
N ILE A 222 10.91 3.41 -4.49
CA ILE A 222 9.73 2.54 -4.53
C ILE A 222 9.71 1.68 -5.79
N PHE A 223 9.97 2.30 -6.95
CA PHE A 223 10.04 1.65 -8.27
C PHE A 223 11.35 1.98 -8.96
#